data_AF-A0A970GFZ4-F1
#
_entry.id   AF-A0A970GFZ4-F1
#
_cell.length_a   1.000
_cell.length_b   1.000
_cell.length_c   1.000
_cell.angle_alpha   90.00
_cell.angle_beta   90.00
_cell.angle_gamma   90.00
#
_symmetry.space_group_name_H-M   'P 1'
#
loop_
_entity.id
_entity.type
_entity.pdbx_description
1 polymer ?
#
loop_
_entity_poly.entity_id
_entity_poly.type
_entity_poly.pdbx_seq_one_letter_code
_entity_poly.pdbx_strand_id
1 'polypeptide(L)'
;MIKIAPGIVSCWQDFSLLIEQELFFLPENIYYLQGENGSGKSSFIKHSLLPVLETQRNLFYFLYFQQLFHLQGYAIKSHSAFYQPELKLKSEWDCIQYLLHNLSEIYAIESKPVYCIVDENRYLAEIYHYLKESGIPFCLIFCEHSSFSIAEEVNIINFQLIAPNQSRVYETTI
;
A
#
# COMPACT_ATOMS: atom_id res chain seq x y z
N MET A 1 7.25 -12.54 1.15
CA MET A 1 7.00 -12.41 -0.31
C MET A 1 5.51 -12.55 -0.53
N ILE A 2 4.91 -11.62 -1.27
CA ILE A 2 3.52 -11.69 -1.73
C ILE A 2 3.52 -12.11 -3.19
N LYS A 3 2.59 -12.99 -3.55
CA LYS A 3 2.43 -13.50 -4.90
C LYS A 3 0.97 -13.31 -5.33
N ILE A 4 0.78 -12.70 -6.50
CA ILE A 4 -0.53 -12.56 -7.13
C ILE A 4 -0.52 -13.41 -8.40
N ALA A 5 -1.41 -14.40 -8.46
CA ALA A 5 -1.50 -15.31 -9.59
C ALA A 5 -2.07 -14.59 -10.84
N PRO A 6 -1.66 -15.01 -12.05
CA PRO A 6 -2.26 -14.52 -13.28
C PRO A 6 -3.72 -14.94 -13.39
N GLY A 7 -4.52 -14.15 -14.11
CA GLY A 7 -5.93 -14.42 -14.33
C GLY A 7 -6.81 -13.18 -14.31
N ILE A 8 -8.12 -13.39 -14.41
CA ILE A 8 -9.11 -12.33 -14.36
C ILE A 8 -9.60 -12.16 -12.93
N VAL A 9 -9.52 -10.95 -12.41
CA VAL A 9 -10.05 -10.57 -11.09
C VAL A 9 -11.23 -9.64 -11.27
N SER A 10 -12.43 -10.13 -10.94
CA SER A 10 -13.64 -9.30 -10.86
C SER A 10 -13.56 -8.40 -9.63
N CYS A 11 -13.42 -7.09 -9.85
CA CYS A 11 -13.32 -6.12 -8.76
C CYS A 11 -14.69 -5.53 -8.41
N TRP A 12 -15.46 -5.17 -9.44
CA TRP A 12 -16.80 -4.59 -9.32
C TRP A 12 -17.74 -5.30 -10.30
N GLN A 13 -19.05 -5.02 -10.21
CA GLN A 13 -20.06 -5.69 -11.04
C GLN A 13 -19.76 -5.63 -12.55
N ASP A 14 -19.22 -4.51 -13.02
CA ASP A 14 -18.88 -4.27 -14.43
C ASP A 14 -17.41 -3.88 -14.63
N PHE A 15 -16.50 -4.31 -13.75
CA PHE A 15 -15.07 -4.00 -13.91
C PHE A 15 -14.18 -5.15 -13.46
N SER A 16 -13.24 -5.52 -14.33
CA SER A 16 -12.28 -6.59 -14.09
C SER A 16 -10.83 -6.17 -14.40
N LEU A 17 -9.90 -6.84 -13.73
CA LEU A 17 -8.48 -6.73 -14.00
C LEU A 17 -8.00 -8.03 -14.64
N LEU A 18 -7.28 -7.93 -15.75
CA LEU A 18 -6.54 -9.04 -16.35
C LEU A 18 -5.09 -8.96 -15.86
N ILE A 19 -4.73 -9.81 -14.92
CA ILE A 19 -3.36 -9.98 -14.45
C ILE A 19 -2.66 -10.93 -15.42
N GLU A 20 -1.79 -10.42 -16.27
CA GLU A 20 -1.23 -11.20 -17.39
C GLU A 20 -0.21 -12.24 -16.95
N GLN A 21 0.59 -11.86 -15.97
CA GLN A 21 1.68 -12.66 -15.44
C GLN A 21 1.64 -12.67 -13.93
N GLU A 22 2.30 -13.66 -13.36
CA GLU A 22 2.48 -13.71 -11.92
C GLU A 22 3.23 -12.48 -11.43
N LEU A 23 2.69 -11.79 -10.43
CA LEU A 23 3.30 -10.61 -9.83
C LEU A 23 3.89 -10.97 -8.47
N PHE A 24 5.10 -10.49 -8.20
CA PHE A 24 5.81 -10.73 -6.94
C PHE A 24 6.11 -9.41 -6.23
N PHE A 25 5.71 -9.31 -4.97
CA PHE A 25 6.11 -8.21 -4.09
C PHE A 25 7.07 -8.73 -3.02
N LEU A 26 8.34 -8.46 -3.24
CA LEU A 26 9.43 -8.88 -2.37
C LEU A 26 9.63 -7.86 -1.24
N PRO A 27 10.04 -8.31 -0.04
CA PRO A 27 10.55 -7.41 1.00
C PRO A 27 11.69 -6.54 0.46
N GLU A 28 11.90 -5.36 1.05
CA GLU A 28 13.02 -4.45 0.73
C GLU A 28 12.99 -3.84 -0.68
N ASN A 29 11.89 -4.03 -1.43
CA ASN A 29 11.69 -3.48 -2.76
C ASN A 29 10.60 -2.40 -2.77
N ILE A 30 10.69 -1.53 -3.76
CA ILE A 30 9.73 -0.46 -4.00
C ILE A 30 8.99 -0.75 -5.30
N TYR A 31 7.66 -0.62 -5.27
CA TYR A 31 6.76 -0.89 -6.37
C TYR A 31 5.86 0.31 -6.63
N TYR A 32 5.93 0.85 -7.85
CA TYR A 32 5.02 1.88 -8.33
C TYR A 32 3.93 1.25 -9.19
N LEU A 33 2.69 1.41 -8.75
CA LEU A 33 1.49 1.07 -9.52
C LEU A 33 1.20 2.22 -10.49
N GLN A 34 1.69 2.10 -11.72
CA GLN A 34 1.59 3.14 -12.75
C GLN A 34 0.34 2.94 -13.60
N GLY A 35 -0.42 4.02 -13.82
CA GLY A 35 -1.50 4.02 -14.79
C GLY A 35 -2.44 5.22 -14.64
N GLU A 36 -3.24 5.45 -15.66
CA GLU A 36 -4.19 6.56 -15.70
C GLU A 36 -5.26 6.49 -14.61
N ASN A 37 -5.97 7.60 -14.41
CA ASN A 37 -7.15 7.60 -13.56
C ASN A 37 -8.23 6.67 -14.12
N GLY A 38 -8.78 5.82 -13.25
CA GLY A 38 -9.73 4.78 -13.65
C GLY A 38 -9.10 3.48 -14.20
N SER A 39 -7.77 3.35 -14.28
CA SER A 39 -7.10 2.13 -14.74
C SER A 39 -7.16 0.95 -13.75
N GLY A 40 -7.75 1.16 -12.57
CA GLY A 40 -7.98 0.10 -11.58
C GLY A 40 -6.86 -0.14 -10.57
N LYS A 41 -5.93 0.80 -10.36
CA LYS A 41 -4.87 0.72 -9.33
C LYS A 41 -5.42 0.43 -7.93
N SER A 42 -6.32 1.28 -7.42
CA SER A 42 -6.96 1.07 -6.11
C SER A 42 -7.85 -0.17 -6.09
N SER A 43 -8.43 -0.58 -7.23
CA SER A 43 -9.17 -1.84 -7.36
C SER A 43 -8.25 -3.05 -7.18
N PHE A 44 -7.05 -3.02 -7.77
CA PHE A 44 -6.04 -4.07 -7.57
C PHE A 44 -5.60 -4.17 -6.12
N ILE A 45 -5.35 -3.02 -5.47
CA ILE A 45 -5.01 -3.00 -4.05
C ILE A 45 -6.10 -3.72 -3.25
N LYS A 46 -7.36 -3.36 -3.45
CA LYS A 46 -8.49 -3.85 -2.65
C LYS A 46 -8.91 -5.29 -2.95
N HIS A 47 -8.86 -5.71 -4.21
CA HIS A 47 -9.41 -7.00 -4.65
C HIS A 47 -8.36 -8.06 -4.97
N SER A 48 -7.08 -7.69 -5.02
CA SER A 48 -5.99 -8.64 -5.28
C SER A 48 -4.93 -8.60 -4.19
N LEU A 49 -4.37 -7.43 -3.89
CA LEU A 49 -3.23 -7.30 -2.97
C LEU A 49 -3.63 -7.50 -1.50
N LEU A 50 -4.59 -6.73 -0.99
CA LEU A 50 -5.02 -6.79 0.41
C LEU A 50 -5.56 -8.18 0.80
N PRO A 51 -6.37 -8.88 -0.01
CA PRO A 51 -6.81 -10.23 0.33
C PRO A 51 -5.63 -11.19 0.56
N VAL A 52 -4.59 -11.12 -0.28
CA VAL A 52 -3.40 -11.97 -0.08
C VAL A 52 -2.65 -11.58 1.19
N LEU A 53 -2.51 -10.27 1.45
CA LEU A 53 -1.91 -9.78 2.69
C LEU A 53 -2.66 -10.29 3.95
N GLU A 54 -3.99 -10.24 3.92
CA GLU A 54 -4.83 -10.68 5.04
C GLU A 54 -4.73 -12.19 5.29
N THR A 55 -4.69 -13.01 4.24
CA THR A 55 -4.56 -14.47 4.38
C THR A 55 -3.22 -14.90 5.01
N GLN A 56 -2.21 -14.05 4.90
CA GLN A 56 -0.85 -14.31 5.38
C GLN A 56 -0.42 -13.37 6.53
N ARG A 57 -1.39 -12.71 7.20
CA ARG A 57 -1.16 -11.68 8.24
C ARG A 57 -0.24 -12.07 9.39
N ASN A 58 -0.01 -13.36 9.62
CA ASN A 58 0.88 -13.85 10.67
C ASN A 58 2.36 -13.81 10.26
N LEU A 59 2.65 -13.70 8.95
CA LEU A 59 4.00 -13.78 8.38
C LEU A 59 4.68 -12.42 8.21
N PHE A 60 3.92 -11.32 8.25
CA PHE A 60 4.42 -9.96 8.04
C PHE A 60 3.48 -8.93 8.69
N TYR A 61 3.99 -7.72 8.90
CA TYR A 61 3.16 -6.56 9.19
C TYR A 61 2.80 -5.85 7.89
N PHE A 62 1.62 -5.24 7.85
CA PHE A 62 1.29 -4.33 6.76
C PHE A 62 0.52 -3.11 7.24
N LEU A 63 0.82 -1.97 6.61
CA LEU A 63 0.10 -0.72 6.76
C LEU A 63 -0.53 -0.36 5.43
N TYR A 64 -1.81 -0.01 5.43
CA TYR A 64 -2.50 0.48 4.25
C TYR A 64 -3.00 1.91 4.51
N PHE A 65 -2.45 2.87 3.77
CA PHE A 65 -2.82 4.28 3.82
C PHE A 65 -3.70 4.60 2.61
N GLN A 66 -5.00 4.81 2.85
CA GLN A 66 -5.99 5.05 1.81
C GLN A 66 -5.95 6.48 1.26
N GLN A 67 -6.48 6.68 0.06
CA GLN A 67 -6.67 7.99 -0.55
C GLN A 67 -7.64 8.86 0.26
N LEU A 68 -8.80 8.28 0.63
CA LEU A 68 -9.79 8.91 1.50
C LEU A 68 -9.42 8.71 2.97
N PHE A 69 -8.19 9.08 3.34
CA PHE A 69 -7.61 8.79 4.65
C PHE A 69 -8.43 9.34 5.82
N HIS A 70 -9.16 10.45 5.64
CA HIS A 70 -10.06 10.99 6.67
C HIS A 70 -11.04 9.93 7.23
N LEU A 71 -11.52 8.98 6.41
CA LEU A 71 -12.37 7.88 6.88
C LEU A 71 -11.61 6.92 7.81
N GLN A 72 -10.38 6.57 7.44
CA GLN A 72 -9.48 5.76 8.26
C GLN A 72 -9.07 6.51 9.55
N GLY A 73 -8.88 7.82 9.46
CA GLY A 73 -8.50 8.69 10.57
C GLY A 73 -9.48 8.67 11.73
N TYR A 74 -10.78 8.52 11.49
CA TYR A 74 -11.76 8.37 12.57
C TYR A 74 -11.51 7.09 13.39
N ALA A 75 -11.29 5.96 12.73
CA ALA A 75 -10.99 4.70 13.39
C ALA A 75 -9.68 4.78 14.19
N ILE A 76 -8.65 5.41 13.63
CA ILE A 76 -7.36 5.61 14.29
C ILE A 76 -7.51 6.49 15.54
N LYS A 77 -8.24 7.61 15.43
CA LYS A 77 -8.52 8.50 16.58
C LYS A 77 -9.29 7.80 17.69
N SER A 78 -10.27 6.98 17.32
CA SER A 78 -10.98 6.15 18.30
C SER A 78 -10.04 5.16 18.97
N HIS A 79 -9.20 4.46 18.21
CA HIS A 79 -8.21 3.53 18.75
C HIS A 79 -7.24 4.24 19.70
N SER A 80 -6.66 5.38 19.30
CA SER A 80 -5.72 6.12 20.16
C SER A 80 -6.37 6.59 21.45
N ALA A 81 -7.64 7.03 21.41
CA ALA A 81 -8.36 7.44 22.62
C ALA A 81 -8.56 6.29 23.64
N PHE A 82 -8.60 5.03 23.19
CA PHE A 82 -8.70 3.87 24.08
C PHE A 82 -7.35 3.42 24.63
N TYR A 83 -6.29 3.43 23.82
CA TYR A 83 -5.00 2.82 24.18
C TYR A 83 -3.92 3.83 24.61
N GLN A 84 -4.01 5.08 24.18
CA GLN A 84 -3.09 6.19 24.50
C GLN A 84 -3.90 7.50 24.65
N PRO A 85 -4.77 7.62 25.68
CA PRO A 85 -5.74 8.71 25.80
C PRO A 85 -5.11 10.12 25.93
N GLU A 86 -3.86 10.20 26.38
CA GLU A 86 -3.07 11.43 26.41
C GLU A 86 -2.68 11.95 25.02
N LEU A 87 -2.63 11.06 24.01
CA LEU A 87 -2.28 11.39 22.64
C LEU A 87 -3.49 11.99 21.90
N LYS A 88 -3.44 13.31 21.69
CA LYS A 88 -4.49 14.05 20.97
C LYS A 88 -4.15 14.18 19.49
N LEU A 89 -4.61 13.22 18.68
CA LEU A 89 -4.48 13.25 17.22
C LEU A 89 -5.40 14.32 16.61
N LYS A 90 -4.82 15.37 16.01
CA LYS A 90 -5.53 16.51 15.43
C LYS A 90 -5.55 16.46 13.91
N SER A 91 -4.46 16.04 13.30
CA SER A 91 -4.28 15.99 11.84
C SER A 91 -4.30 14.56 11.28
N GLU A 92 -4.39 14.44 9.95
CA GLU A 92 -4.17 13.15 9.28
C GLU A 92 -2.73 12.66 9.47
N TRP A 93 -1.76 13.59 9.43
CA TRP A 93 -0.36 13.27 9.69
C TRP A 93 -0.15 12.70 11.09
N ASP A 94 -0.81 13.24 12.12
CA ASP A 94 -0.72 12.70 13.48
C ASP A 94 -1.20 11.23 13.52
N CYS A 95 -2.25 10.91 12.76
CA CYS A 95 -2.77 9.54 12.68
C CYS A 95 -1.81 8.61 11.94
N ILE A 96 -1.14 9.08 10.88
CA ILE A 96 -0.10 8.34 10.16
C ILE A 96 1.09 8.09 11.09
N GLN A 97 1.59 9.12 11.78
CA GLN A 97 2.67 9.00 12.76
C GLN A 97 2.33 8.01 13.87
N TYR A 98 1.09 8.03 14.36
CA TYR A 98 0.63 7.06 15.34
C TYR A 98 0.75 5.62 14.81
N LEU A 99 0.31 5.33 13.59
CA LEU A 99 0.43 3.99 13.00
C LEU A 99 1.89 3.58 12.77
N LEU A 100 2.72 4.51 12.29
CA LEU A 100 4.15 4.29 12.06
C LEU A 100 4.91 4.05 13.38
N HIS A 101 4.55 4.76 14.45
CA HIS A 101 5.11 4.53 15.77
C HIS A 101 4.73 3.16 16.33
N ASN A 102 3.44 2.78 16.25
CA ASN A 102 2.99 1.45 16.66
C ASN A 102 3.72 0.34 15.87
N LEU A 103 3.97 0.55 14.57
CA LEU A 103 4.78 -0.37 13.76
C LEU A 103 6.20 -0.51 14.33
N SER A 104 6.86 0.61 14.65
CA SER A 104 8.22 0.58 15.20
C SER A 104 8.28 -0.11 16.56
N GLU A 105 7.32 0.16 17.44
CA GLU A 105 7.23 -0.48 18.76
C GLU A 105 7.02 -2.00 18.63
N ILE A 106 6.10 -2.45 17.78
CA ILE A 106 5.84 -3.89 17.63
C ILE A 106 6.99 -4.61 16.92
N TYR A 107 7.61 -3.95 15.93
CA TYR A 107 8.76 -4.51 15.22
C TYR A 107 9.98 -4.70 16.13
N ALA A 108 10.17 -3.81 17.12
CA ALA A 108 11.24 -3.93 18.11
C ALA A 108 11.04 -5.15 19.04
N ILE A 109 9.81 -5.61 19.21
CA ILE A 109 9.47 -6.81 19.99
C ILE A 109 9.60 -8.06 19.13
N GLU A 110 9.04 -8.03 17.92
CA GLU A 110 9.03 -9.17 16.99
C GLU A 110 9.29 -8.67 15.56
N SER A 111 10.51 -8.89 15.08
CA SER A 111 10.89 -8.45 13.73
C SER A 111 10.27 -9.35 12.66
N LYS A 112 9.47 -8.74 11.77
CA LYS A 112 8.83 -9.38 10.62
C LYS A 112 8.91 -8.48 9.39
N PRO A 113 8.89 -9.02 8.16
CA PRO A 113 8.81 -8.18 6.96
C PRO A 113 7.66 -7.17 7.05
N VAL A 114 7.88 -5.95 6.56
CA VAL A 114 6.87 -4.89 6.56
C VAL A 114 6.44 -4.58 5.14
N TYR A 115 5.13 -4.54 4.91
CA TYR A 115 4.54 -4.08 3.65
C TYR A 115 3.79 -2.76 3.88
N CYS A 116 4.26 -1.68 3.29
CA CYS A 116 3.59 -0.38 3.34
C CYS A 116 2.89 -0.12 2.01
N ILE A 117 1.57 0.02 2.03
CA ILE A 117 0.74 0.29 0.86
C ILE A 117 0.23 1.72 0.97
N VAL A 118 0.52 2.55 -0.02
CA VAL A 118 0.12 3.96 -0.06
C VAL A 118 -0.71 4.23 -1.32
N ASP A 119 -2.01 4.38 -1.15
CA ASP A 119 -2.98 4.57 -2.24
C ASP A 119 -3.32 6.05 -2.36
N GLU A 120 -2.59 6.78 -3.21
CA GLU A 120 -2.78 8.20 -3.50
C GLU A 120 -2.85 9.09 -2.25
N ASN A 121 -2.04 8.77 -1.24
CA ASN A 121 -1.95 9.56 -0.01
C ASN A 121 -0.95 10.71 -0.19
N ARG A 122 -1.36 11.93 0.19
CA ARG A 122 -0.53 13.14 0.10
C ARG A 122 0.76 13.11 0.92
N TYR A 123 0.86 12.24 1.91
CA TYR A 123 2.03 12.12 2.79
C TYR A 123 3.00 11.01 2.35
N LEU A 124 2.95 10.58 1.08
CA LEU A 124 3.81 9.50 0.59
C LEU A 124 5.30 9.79 0.84
N ALA A 125 5.75 11.02 0.60
CA ALA A 125 7.15 11.39 0.80
C ALA A 125 7.56 11.29 2.28
N GLU A 126 6.72 11.76 3.20
CA GLU A 126 6.98 11.71 4.63
C GLU A 126 6.89 10.29 5.20
N ILE A 127 5.94 9.47 4.71
CA ILE A 127 5.86 8.04 5.02
C ILE A 127 7.14 7.33 4.56
N TYR A 128 7.56 7.58 3.32
CA TYR A 128 8.77 6.99 2.76
C TYR A 128 10.03 7.36 3.56
N HIS A 129 10.17 8.65 3.88
CA HIS A 129 11.30 9.14 4.66
C HIS A 129 11.36 8.49 6.05
N TYR A 130 10.22 8.42 6.74
CA TYR A 130 10.13 7.72 8.02
C TYR A 130 10.57 6.25 7.91
N LEU A 131 10.06 5.51 6.92
CA LEU A 131 10.41 4.11 6.73
C LEU A 131 11.91 3.94 6.50
N LYS A 132 12.54 4.82 5.71
CA LYS A 132 14.00 4.82 5.50
C LYS A 132 14.79 5.12 6.77
N GLU A 133 14.40 6.14 7.52
CA GLU A 133 15.10 6.53 8.75
C GLU A 133 14.93 5.51 9.88
N SER A 134 13.81 4.77 9.89
CA SER A 134 13.54 3.75 10.89
C SER A 134 14.52 2.56 10.86
N GLY A 135 15.20 2.34 9.72
CA GLY A 135 16.06 1.18 9.51
C GLY A 135 15.30 -0.15 9.40
N ILE A 136 13.96 -0.13 9.38
CA ILE A 136 13.12 -1.31 9.22
C ILE A 136 13.16 -1.76 7.75
N PRO A 137 13.51 -3.02 7.44
CA PRO A 137 13.35 -3.57 6.09
C PRO A 137 11.88 -3.55 5.64
N PHE A 138 11.57 -2.78 4.59
CA PHE A 138 10.19 -2.56 4.12
C PHE A 138 10.02 -2.81 2.63
N CYS A 139 8.85 -3.31 2.24
CA CYS A 139 8.34 -3.26 0.88
C CYS A 139 7.37 -2.07 0.77
N LEU A 140 7.62 -1.13 -0.13
CA LEU A 140 6.71 -0.02 -0.40
C LEU A 140 5.96 -0.27 -1.69
N ILE A 141 4.63 -0.27 -1.65
CA ILE A 141 3.76 -0.37 -2.82
C ILE A 141 2.92 0.91 -2.86
N PHE A 142 3.06 1.71 -3.91
CA PHE A 142 2.37 3.00 -3.97
C PHE A 142 1.76 3.28 -5.33
N CYS A 143 0.68 4.06 -5.33
CA CYS A 143 0.22 4.81 -6.50
C CYS A 143 0.09 6.27 -6.13
N GLU A 144 0.49 7.15 -7.04
CA GLU A 144 0.35 8.59 -6.89
C GLU A 144 0.15 9.28 -8.23
N HIS A 145 -0.44 10.46 -8.20
CA HIS A 145 -0.57 11.36 -9.36
C HIS A 145 0.48 12.47 -9.40
N SER A 146 1.28 12.62 -8.35
CA SER A 146 2.24 13.71 -8.22
C SER A 146 3.64 13.29 -8.69
N SER A 147 4.51 14.28 -8.82
CA SER A 147 5.94 14.12 -9.17
C SER A 147 6.78 13.62 -7.99
N PHE A 148 6.28 12.64 -7.23
CA PHE A 148 7.11 11.96 -6.25
C PHE A 148 8.17 11.16 -6.99
N SER A 149 9.42 11.39 -6.60
CA SER A 149 10.57 10.72 -7.16
C SER A 149 11.36 10.09 -6.04
N ILE A 150 11.76 8.85 -6.28
CA ILE A 150 12.61 8.07 -5.40
C ILE A 150 13.96 7.93 -6.12
N ALA A 151 15.06 7.99 -5.36
CA ALA A 151 16.40 7.87 -5.93
C ALA A 151 16.79 6.40 -6.21
N GLU A 152 16.17 5.49 -5.48
CA GLU A 152 16.32 4.04 -5.59
C GLU A 152 15.62 3.45 -6.81
N GLU A 153 16.00 2.21 -7.13
CA GLU A 153 15.33 1.41 -8.13
C GLU A 153 13.87 1.15 -7.74
N VAL A 154 12.96 1.44 -8.67
CA VAL A 154 11.51 1.28 -8.49
C VAL A 154 11.02 0.28 -9.53
N ASN A 155 10.38 -0.80 -9.06
CA ASN A 155 9.72 -1.77 -9.91
C ASN A 155 8.37 -1.20 -10.36
N ILE A 156 8.05 -1.30 -11.66
CA ILE A 156 6.84 -0.69 -12.22
C ILE A 156 5.82 -1.77 -12.54
N ILE A 157 4.64 -1.67 -11.91
CA ILE A 157 3.46 -2.45 -12.25
C ILE A 157 2.51 -1.55 -13.03
N ASN A 158 2.34 -1.86 -14.32
CA ASN A 158 1.57 -1.07 -15.26
C ASN A 158 0.10 -1.48 -15.26
N PHE A 159 -0.77 -0.47 -15.33
CA PHE A 159 -2.21 -0.57 -15.43
C PHE A 159 -2.67 0.15 -16.70
N GLN A 160 -3.12 -0.63 -17.67
CA GLN A 160 -3.56 -0.12 -18.97
C GLN A 160 -5.03 -0.46 -19.21
N LEU A 161 -5.86 0.54 -19.47
CA LEU A 161 -7.24 0.32 -19.88
C LEU A 161 -7.25 -0.31 -21.28
N ILE A 162 -7.85 -1.50 -21.41
CA ILE A 162 -7.98 -2.21 -22.70
C ILE A 162 -9.43 -2.21 -23.21
N ALA A 163 -10.39 -2.07 -22.31
CA ALA A 163 -11.80 -1.86 -22.59
C ALA A 163 -12.44 -1.02 -21.47
N PRO A 164 -13.63 -0.41 -21.66
CA PRO A 164 -14.27 0.39 -20.62
C PRO A 164 -14.49 -0.33 -19.27
N ASN A 165 -14.60 -1.66 -19.31
CA ASN A 165 -14.84 -2.54 -18.17
C ASN A 165 -13.65 -3.45 -17.82
N GLN A 166 -12.49 -3.23 -18.46
CA GLN A 166 -11.34 -4.11 -18.26
C GLN A 166 -10.01 -3.37 -18.38
N SER A 167 -9.16 -3.56 -17.37
CA SER A 167 -7.77 -3.11 -17.41
C SER A 167 -6.82 -4.29 -17.34
N ARG A 168 -5.69 -4.16 -18.05
CA ARG A 168 -4.58 -5.09 -18.07
C ARG A 168 -3.55 -4.67 -17.00
N VAL A 169 -3.04 -5.64 -16.26
CA VAL A 169 -2.01 -5.47 -15.22
C VAL A 169 -0.79 -6.31 -15.55
N TYR A 170 0.38 -5.69 -15.64
CA TYR A 170 1.63 -6.35 -16.02
C TYR A 170 2.85 -5.63 -15.43
N GLU A 171 3.92 -6.37 -15.19
CA GLU A 171 5.21 -5.82 -14.76
C GLU A 171 6.11 -5.62 -15.97
N THR A 172 6.79 -4.48 -16.05
CA THR A 172 7.82 -4.26 -17.07
C THR A 172 9.18 -4.51 -16.45
N THR A 173 9.90 -5.52 -16.95
CA THR A 173 11.32 -5.68 -16.67
C THR A 173 12.09 -4.70 -17.55
N ILE A 174 12.81 -3.75 -16.94
CA ILE A 174 13.74 -2.86 -17.65
C ILE A 174 15.10 -3.56 -17.78
#